data_AF-A0A2K2CMK9-F1
#
_entry.id   AF-A0A2K2CMK9-F1
#
_cell.length_a   1.000
_cell.length_b   1.000
_cell.length_c   1.000
_cell.angle_alpha   90.00
_cell.angle_beta   90.00
_cell.angle_gamma   90.00
#
_symmetry.space_group_name_H-M   'P 1'
#
loop_
_entity.id
_entity.type
_entity.pdbx_description
1 polymer ?
#
loop_
_entity_poly.entity_id
_entity_poly.type
_entity_poly.pdbx_seq_one_letter_code
_entity_poly.pdbx_strand_id
1 'polypeptide(L)'
;MKQMCDWVYGFPYRYRRLIAVGIVILCWTIRKTRNETCFQGNYPKDPAYIVFLLCHWLKYWAGLQKSSEKEKLLSGVYLIQTVNFITETSAVRFPQ
;
A
#
# COMPACT_ATOMS: atom_id res chain seq x y z
N MET A 1 11.13 -1.59 -13.56
CA MET A 1 9.82 -1.26 -14.18
C MET A 1 9.33 -2.32 -15.17
N LYS A 2 10.17 -2.82 -16.10
CA LYS A 2 9.75 -3.81 -17.12
C LYS A 2 9.02 -5.05 -16.56
N GLN A 3 9.62 -5.74 -15.59
CA GLN A 3 8.99 -6.88 -14.90
C GLN A 3 7.63 -6.56 -14.26
N MET A 4 7.47 -5.37 -13.65
CA MET A 4 6.20 -4.96 -13.05
C MET A 4 5.14 -4.70 -14.12
N CYS A 5 5.52 -4.08 -15.25
CA CYS A 5 4.61 -3.85 -16.36
C CYS A 5 4.13 -5.18 -16.95
N ASP A 6 5.04 -6.12 -17.20
CA ASP A 6 4.72 -7.44 -17.75
C ASP A 6 3.78 -8.22 -16.81
N TRP A 7 4.01 -8.13 -15.49
CA TRP A 7 3.12 -8.71 -14.48
C TRP A 7 1.72 -8.07 -14.47
N VAL A 8 1.61 -6.74 -14.59
CA VAL A 8 0.31 -6.05 -14.68
C VAL A 8 -0.46 -6.45 -15.94
N TYR A 9 0.23 -6.69 -17.06
CA TYR A 9 -0.42 -7.16 -18.29
C TYR A 9 -1.02 -8.57 -18.16
N GLY A 10 -0.59 -9.38 -17.19
CA GLY A 10 -1.20 -10.68 -16.89
C GLY A 10 -2.62 -10.60 -16.31
N PHE A 11 -3.03 -9.44 -15.79
CA PHE A 11 -4.37 -9.28 -15.20
C PHE A 11 -5.42 -8.80 -16.21
N PRO A 12 -6.72 -9.05 -15.96
CA PRO A 12 -7.80 -8.56 -16.81
C PRO A 12 -7.78 -7.03 -16.91
N TYR A 13 -8.08 -6.49 -18.10
CA TYR A 13 -8.02 -5.06 -18.41
C TYR A 13 -8.68 -4.16 -17.35
N ARG A 14 -9.83 -4.60 -16.80
CA ARG A 14 -10.59 -3.89 -15.77
C ARG A 14 -9.83 -3.68 -14.46
N TYR A 15 -8.90 -4.58 -14.11
CA TYR A 15 -8.13 -4.51 -12.87
C TYR A 15 -6.75 -3.85 -13.06
N ARG A 16 -6.22 -3.83 -14.29
CA ARG A 16 -4.90 -3.25 -14.58
C ARG A 16 -4.78 -1.81 -14.09
N ARG A 17 -5.82 -1.00 -14.30
CA ARG A 17 -5.86 0.40 -13.85
C ARG A 17 -5.76 0.52 -12.33
N LEU A 18 -6.52 -0.30 -11.60
CA LEU A 18 -6.51 -0.30 -10.13
C LEU A 18 -5.17 -0.79 -9.58
N ILE A 19 -4.61 -1.84 -10.18
CA ILE A 19 -3.30 -2.38 -9.80
C ILE A 19 -2.19 -1.35 -10.07
N ALA A 20 -2.23 -0.67 -11.22
CA ALA A 20 -1.27 0.40 -11.54
C ALA A 20 -1.35 1.55 -10.53
N VAL A 21 -2.55 1.99 -10.14
CA VAL A 21 -2.74 3.00 -9.09
C VAL A 21 -2.15 2.52 -7.77
N GLY A 22 -2.39 1.27 -7.37
CA GLY A 22 -1.80 0.69 -6.16
C GLY A 22 -0.26 0.69 -6.17
N ILE A 23 0.35 0.30 -7.30
CA ILE A 23 1.81 0.31 -7.47
C ILE A 23 2.37 1.73 -7.39
N VAL A 24 1.73 2.70 -8.05
CA VAL A 24 2.15 4.11 -7.99
C VAL A 24 2.11 4.63 -6.56
N ILE A 25 1.06 4.32 -5.81
CA ILE A 25 0.91 4.74 -4.42
C ILE A 25 1.95 4.06 -3.51
N LEU A 26 2.27 2.79 -3.77
CA LEU A 26 3.34 2.08 -3.06
C LEU A 26 4.71 2.72 -3.32
N CYS A 27 5.07 2.93 -4.58
CA CYS A 27 6.32 3.57 -4.94
C CYS A 27 6.41 4.99 -4.36
N TRP A 28 5.30 5.74 -4.40
CA TRP A 28 5.22 7.07 -3.80
C TRP A 28 5.45 7.03 -2.30
N THR A 29 4.80 6.11 -1.58
CA THR A 29 4.92 5.96 -0.13
C THR A 29 6.35 5.66 0.27
N ILE A 30 7.00 4.68 -0.38
CA ILE A 30 8.40 4.31 -0.12
C ILE A 30 9.34 5.50 -0.36
N ARG A 31 9.18 6.19 -1.49
CA ARG A 31 10.03 7.34 -1.82
C ARG A 31 9.81 8.50 -0.85
N LYS A 32 8.56 8.73 -0.43
CA LYS A 32 8.22 9.77 0.54
C LYS A 32 8.83 9.48 1.90
N THR A 33 8.66 8.26 2.44
CA THR A 33 9.27 7.85 3.70
C THR A 33 10.80 7.97 3.64
N ARG A 34 11.43 7.52 2.55
CA ARG A 34 12.89 7.65 2.38
C ARG A 34 13.33 9.12 2.37
N ASN A 35 12.61 9.99 1.66
CA ASN A 35 12.92 11.41 1.64
C ASN A 35 12.75 12.04 3.04
N GLU A 36 11.69 11.71 3.77
CA GLU A 36 11.49 12.19 5.15
C GLU A 36 12.62 11.73 6.08
N THR A 37 13.08 10.50 5.93
CA THR A 37 14.24 10.00 6.68
C THR A 37 15.54 10.72 6.31
N CYS A 38 15.83 10.89 5.01
CA CYS A 38 17.07 11.53 4.57
C CYS A 38 17.12 13.03 4.86
N PHE A 39 16.01 13.75 4.75
CA PHE A 39 15.97 15.22 4.85
C PHE A 39 15.52 15.73 6.23
N GLN A 40 14.65 14.99 6.94
CA GLN A 40 14.11 15.41 8.24
C GLN A 40 14.68 14.59 9.40
N GLY A 41 15.45 13.54 9.13
CA GLY A 41 15.94 12.61 10.16
C GLY A 41 14.83 11.76 10.80
N ASN A 42 13.64 11.74 10.20
CA ASN A 42 12.49 10.98 10.72
C ASN A 42 12.58 9.53 10.24
N TYR A 43 13.18 8.68 11.07
CA TYR A 43 13.24 7.25 10.82
C TYR A 43 11.90 6.58 11.18
N PRO A 44 11.31 5.76 10.29
CA PRO A 44 10.16 4.96 10.65
C PRO A 44 10.58 3.99 11.76
N LYS A 45 9.97 4.12 12.94
CA LYS A 45 10.26 3.29 14.12
C LYS A 45 9.79 1.84 13.93
N ASP A 46 8.81 1.64 13.05
CA ASP A 46 8.18 0.36 12.78
C ASP A 46 7.91 0.22 11.27
N PRO A 47 8.25 -0.92 10.64
CA PRO A 47 7.88 -1.17 9.23
C PRO A 47 6.37 -1.05 8.96
N ALA A 48 5.51 -1.31 9.95
CA ALA A 48 4.07 -1.13 9.88
C ALA A 48 3.67 0.32 9.59
N TYR A 49 4.49 1.30 10.01
CA TYR A 49 4.26 2.72 9.69
C TYR A 49 4.11 2.95 8.18
N ILE A 50 4.93 2.27 7.38
CA ILE A 50 4.90 2.38 5.92
C ILE A 50 3.60 1.77 5.38
N VAL A 51 3.12 0.68 5.97
CA VAL A 51 1.84 0.02 5.61
C VAL A 51 0.65 0.92 5.97
N PHE A 52 0.66 1.57 7.13
CA PHE A 52 -0.36 2.54 7.51
C PHE A 52 -0.37 3.75 6.59
N LEU A 53 0.80 4.28 6.24
CA LEU A 53 0.93 5.42 5.33
C LEU A 53 0.43 5.04 3.92
N LEU A 54 0.76 3.84 3.45
CA LEU A 54 0.25 3.27 2.20
C LEU A 54 -1.28 3.21 2.21
N CYS A 55 -1.87 2.67 3.27
CA CYS A 55 -3.32 2.57 3.45
C CYS A 55 -3.99 3.95 3.48
N HIS A 56 -3.37 4.93 4.14
CA HIS A 56 -3.84 6.31 4.17
C HIS A 56 -3.90 6.91 2.75
N TRP A 57 -2.82 6.77 1.97
CA TRP A 57 -2.81 7.24 0.59
C TRP A 57 -3.82 6.49 -0.28
N LEU A 58 -3.93 5.17 -0.17
CA LEU A 58 -4.92 4.40 -0.91
C LEU A 58 -6.36 4.85 -0.62
N LYS A 59 -6.69 5.15 0.65
CA LYS A 59 -8.00 5.71 1.02
C LYS A 59 -8.22 7.09 0.41
N TYR A 60 -7.21 7.97 0.45
CA TYR A 60 -7.27 9.29 -0.17
C TYR A 60 -7.54 9.18 -1.68
N TRP A 61 -6.76 8.35 -2.39
CA TRP A 61 -6.90 8.15 -3.82
C TRP A 61 -8.17 7.40 -4.24
N ALA A 62 -8.70 6.53 -3.38
CA ALA A 62 -10.01 5.90 -3.59
C ALA A 62 -11.14 6.94 -3.61
N GLY A 63 -11.01 8.04 -2.86
CA GLY A 63 -11.94 9.17 -2.92
C GLY A 63 -12.00 9.86 -4.30
N LEU A 64 -10.93 9.75 -5.10
CA LEU A 64 -10.85 10.33 -6.44
C LEU A 64 -11.34 9.38 -7.56
N GLN A 65 -11.62 8.11 -7.25
CA GLN A 65 -12.10 7.14 -8.24
C GLN A 65 -13.63 7.08 -8.30
N LYS A 66 -14.17 6.51 -9.39
CA LYS A 66 -15.61 6.25 -9.55
C LYS A 66 -16.09 5.28 -8.46
N SER A 67 -17.36 5.35 -8.06
CA SER A 67 -17.91 4.58 -6.92
C SER A 67 -17.58 3.08 -6.96
N SER A 68 -17.66 2.43 -8.12
CA SER A 68 -17.37 0.99 -8.27
C SER A 68 -15.88 0.63 -8.18
N GLU A 69 -14.98 1.57 -8.47
CA GLU A 69 -13.53 1.42 -8.35
C GLU A 69 -13.07 1.75 -6.92
N LYS A 70 -13.74 2.75 -6.30
CA LYS A 70 -13.52 3.15 -4.90
C LYS A 70 -13.77 2.00 -3.93
N GLU A 71 -14.90 1.30 -4.04
CA GLU A 71 -15.22 0.18 -3.14
C GLU A 71 -14.15 -0.91 -3.22
N LYS A 72 -13.71 -1.27 -4.43
CA LYS A 72 -12.66 -2.28 -4.63
C LYS A 72 -11.33 -1.88 -3.98
N LEU A 73 -10.95 -0.60 -4.10
CA LEU A 73 -9.74 -0.09 -3.45
C LEU A 73 -9.87 -0.13 -1.93
N LEU A 74 -11.02 0.27 -1.39
CA LEU A 74 -11.27 0.25 0.06
C LEU A 74 -11.29 -1.17 0.63
N SER A 75 -11.89 -2.13 -0.07
CA SER A 75 -11.83 -3.55 0.30
C SER A 75 -10.39 -4.06 0.33
N GLY A 76 -9.57 -3.67 -0.65
CA GLY A 76 -8.14 -3.99 -0.67
C GLY A 76 -7.40 -3.41 0.53
N VAL A 77 -7.67 -2.15 0.88
CA VAL A 77 -7.06 -1.51 2.06
C VAL A 77 -7.47 -2.22 3.35
N TYR A 78 -8.74 -2.56 3.51
CA TYR A 78 -9.23 -3.28 4.69
C TYR A 78 -8.48 -4.61 4.86
N LEU A 79 -8.32 -5.36 3.79
CA LEU A 79 -7.62 -6.65 3.80
C LEU A 79 -6.14 -6.50 4.22
N ILE A 80 -5.45 -5.48 3.70
CA ILE A 80 -4.04 -5.19 4.09
C ILE A 80 -3.95 -4.85 5.58
N GLN A 81 -4.87 -4.04 6.10
CA GLN A 81 -4.89 -3.66 7.51
C GLN A 81 -5.17 -4.87 8.43
N THR A 82 -6.09 -5.75 8.04
CA THR A 82 -6.37 -6.99 8.78
C THR A 82 -5.18 -7.93 8.82
N VAL A 83 -4.49 -8.12 7.69
CA VAL A 83 -3.30 -8.98 7.63
C VAL A 83 -2.18 -8.40 8.50
N ASN A 84 -1.93 -7.09 8.43
CA ASN A 84 -0.92 -6.45 9.27
C ASN A 84 -1.20 -6.67 10.76
N PHE A 85 -2.46 -6.52 11.18
CA PHE A 85 -2.88 -6.79 12.56
C PHE A 85 -2.65 -8.24 12.99
N ILE A 86 -2.95 -9.22 12.12
CA ILE A 86 -2.71 -10.65 12.38
C ILE A 86 -1.21 -10.93 12.48
N THR A 87 -0.39 -10.34 11.62
CA THR A 87 1.07 -10.52 11.63
C THR A 87 1.69 -9.91 12.88
N GLU A 88 1.28 -8.70 13.29
CA GLU A 88 1.72 -8.07 14.55
C GLU A 88 1.30 -8.89 15.78
N THR A 89 0.04 -9.35 15.84
CA THR A 89 -0.43 -10.18 16.96
C THR A 89 0.24 -11.56 17.02
N SER A 90 0.61 -12.13 15.86
CA SER A 90 1.36 -13.38 15.80
C SER A 90 2.84 -13.19 16.18
N ALA A 91 3.45 -12.07 15.80
CA ALA A 91 4.82 -11.72 16.16
C ALA A 91 4.98 -11.45 17.67
N VAL A 92 3.97 -10.86 18.32
CA VAL A 92 3.93 -10.68 19.79
C VAL A 92 3.79 -12.03 20.54
N ARG A 93 3.22 -13.06 19.90
CA ARG A 93 2.97 -14.37 20.52
C ARG A 93 4.20 -15.29 20.51
N PHE A 94 5.23 -15.01 19.72
CA PHE A 94 6.48 -15.76 19.69
C PHE A 94 7.67 -14.82 19.94
N PRO A 95 7.98 -14.50 21.21
CA PRO A 95 9.24 -13.84 21.51
C PRO A 95 10.40 -14.79 21.19
N GLN A 96 11.36 -14.31 20.40
CA GLN A 96 12.69 -14.91 20.26
C GLN A 96 13.48 -14.75 21.56
#